data_AF-A0A451ATI2-F1
#
_entry.id   AF-A0A451ATI2-F1
#
_cell.length_a   1.000
_cell.length_b   1.000
_cell.length_c   1.000
_cell.angle_alpha   90.00
_cell.angle_beta   90.00
_cell.angle_gamma   90.00
#
_symmetry.space_group_name_H-M   'P 1'
#
loop_
_entity.id
_entity.type
_entity.pdbx_description
1 polymer ?
#
loop_
_entity_poly.entity_id
_entity_poly.type
_entity_poly.pdbx_seq_one_letter_code
_entity_poly.pdbx_strand_id
1 'polypeptide(L)'
;MQHIITKSEIVQGIKSLDVIERFNIITDIWDDIKESQELKTISEDDRELLLNRLANYRSDQGSATDWAKLKQEVHNRYAGKS
;
A
#
# COMPACT_ATOMS: atom_id res chain seq x y z
N MET A 1 6.19 34.12 13.38
CA MET A 1 5.62 33.45 12.19
C MET A 1 6.09 32.01 12.21
N GLN A 2 5.18 31.03 12.25
CA GLN A 2 5.55 29.61 12.16
C GLN A 2 5.74 29.26 10.68
N HIS A 3 6.93 28.80 10.31
CA HIS A 3 7.20 28.30 8.97
C HIS A 3 6.57 26.91 8.83
N ILE A 4 5.59 26.77 7.94
CA ILE A 4 4.99 25.47 7.64
C ILE A 4 5.88 24.80 6.61
N ILE A 5 6.54 23.70 7.00
CA ILE A 5 7.37 22.91 6.09
C ILE A 5 6.43 22.08 5.21
N THR A 6 6.58 22.22 3.89
CA THR A 6 5.81 21.48 2.90
C THR A 6 6.36 20.07 2.69
N LYS A 7 5.51 19.14 2.26
CA LYS A 7 5.93 17.78 1.89
C LYS A 7 7.08 17.77 0.88
N SER A 8 7.07 18.69 -0.08
CA SER A 8 8.13 18.83 -1.09
C SER A 8 9.49 19.20 -0.46
N GLU A 9 9.49 20.09 0.53
CA GLU A 9 10.71 20.49 1.23
C GLU A 9 11.29 19.34 2.05
N ILE A 10 10.44 18.54 2.70
CA ILE A 10 10.87 17.33 3.44
C ILE A 10 11.53 16.33 2.47
N VAL A 11 10.89 16.04 1.34
CA VAL A 11 11.43 15.09 0.35
C VAL A 11 12.74 15.60 -0.24
N GLN A 12 12.86 16.91 -0.50
CA GLN A 12 14.14 17.47 -0.94
C GLN A 12 15.22 17.38 0.16
N GLY A 13 14.87 17.64 1.41
CA GLY A 13 15.76 17.47 2.56
C GLY A 13 16.32 16.06 2.62
N ILE A 14 15.46 15.03 2.56
CA ILE A 14 15.87 13.62 2.56
C ILE A 14 16.79 13.30 1.37
N LYS A 15 16.50 13.84 0.18
CA LYS A 15 17.33 13.63 -1.01
C LYS A 15 18.72 14.25 -0.90
N SER A 16 18.88 15.30 -0.09
CA SER A 16 20.16 15.98 0.12
C SER A 16 21.07 15.26 1.13
N LEU A 17 20.54 14.30 1.89
CA LEU A 17 21.31 13.50 2.85
C LEU A 17 22.24 12.50 2.15
N ASP A 18 23.21 12.00 2.90
CA ASP A 18 24.06 10.92 2.39
C ASP A 18 23.27 9.60 2.24
N VAL A 19 23.88 8.61 1.60
CA VAL A 19 23.20 7.35 1.28
C VAL A 19 22.86 6.56 2.55
N ILE A 20 23.73 6.56 3.55
CA ILE A 20 23.53 5.84 4.82
C ILE A 20 22.38 6.48 5.60
N GLU A 21 22.37 7.81 5.71
CA GLU A 21 21.28 8.55 6.37
C GLU A 21 19.92 8.28 5.70
N ARG A 22 19.90 8.23 4.36
CA ARG A 22 18.69 7.87 3.61
C ARG A 22 18.22 6.45 3.91
N PHE A 23 19.14 5.50 4.02
CA PHE A 23 18.80 4.12 4.38
C PHE A 23 18.24 4.04 5.81
N ASN A 24 18.82 4.74 6.77
CA ASN A 24 18.30 4.78 8.14
C ASN A 24 16.87 5.30 8.18
N ILE A 25 16.59 6.42 7.49
CA ILE A 25 15.23 6.97 7.40
C ILE A 25 14.25 5.99 6.76
N ILE A 26 14.67 5.27 5.71
CA ILE A 26 13.83 4.25 5.08
C ILE A 26 13.52 3.11 6.06
N THR A 27 14.51 2.66 6.83
CA THR A 27 14.33 1.62 7.84
C THR A 27 13.37 2.08 8.94
N ASP A 28 13.55 3.27 9.48
CA ASP A 28 12.69 3.83 10.53
C ASP A 28 11.24 3.97 10.06
N ILE A 29 11.02 4.47 8.83
CA ILE A 29 9.68 4.55 8.22
C ILE A 29 9.10 3.15 8.01
N TRP A 30 9.91 2.18 7.61
CA TRP A 30 9.44 0.82 7.39
C TRP A 30 9.01 0.14 8.69
N ASP A 31 9.76 0.35 9.78
CA ASP A 31 9.40 -0.14 11.10
C ASP A 31 8.13 0.55 11.61
N ASP A 32 7.99 1.86 11.43
CA ASP A 32 6.75 2.59 11.76
C ASP A 32 5.55 2.14 10.93
N ILE A 33 5.72 1.83 9.63
CA ILE A 33 4.65 1.26 8.79
C ILE A 33 4.25 -0.12 9.28
N LYS A 34 5.20 -0.93 9.73
CA LYS A 34 4.95 -2.27 10.26
C LYS A 34 4.23 -2.22 11.60
N GLU A 35 4.57 -1.25 12.45
CA GLU A 35 3.97 -1.04 13.77
C GLU A 35 2.63 -0.30 13.71
N SER A 36 2.45 0.57 12.71
CA SER A 36 1.17 1.21 12.45
C SER A 36 0.18 0.18 11.92
N GLN A 37 -0.65 -0.33 12.82
CA GLN A 37 -1.92 -0.94 12.47
C GLN A 37 -2.90 0.14 11.96
N GLU A 38 -2.54 0.87 10.91
CA GLU A 38 -3.54 1.43 10.02
C GLU A 38 -4.15 0.25 9.24
N LEU A 39 -4.87 -0.61 9.97
CA LEU A 39 -5.87 -1.48 9.38
C LEU A 39 -6.91 -0.53 8.79
N LYS A 40 -6.67 -0.09 7.56
CA LYS A 40 -7.75 0.29 6.66
C LYS A 40 -8.67 -0.92 6.68
N THR A 41 -9.76 -0.79 7.42
CA THR A 41 -10.82 -1.79 7.45
C THR A 41 -11.19 -2.00 6.00
N ILE A 42 -10.87 -3.19 5.48
CA ILE A 42 -11.36 -3.60 4.18
C ILE A 42 -12.88 -3.45 4.24
N SER A 43 -13.46 -2.85 3.20
CA SER A 43 -14.91 -2.76 3.12
C SER A 43 -15.50 -4.16 3.21
N GLU A 44 -16.74 -4.30 3.71
CA GLU A 44 -17.37 -5.63 3.78
C GLU A 44 -17.44 -6.27 2.38
N ASP A 45 -17.64 -5.46 1.34
CA ASP A 45 -17.61 -5.87 -0.07
C ASP A 45 -16.24 -6.46 -0.49
N ASP A 46 -15.14 -5.79 -0.10
CA ASP A 46 -13.80 -6.27 -0.41
C ASP A 46 -13.46 -7.53 0.39
N ARG A 47 -13.95 -7.61 1.64
CA ARG A 47 -13.82 -8.80 2.48
C ARG A 47 -14.54 -10.00 1.88
N GLU A 48 -15.79 -9.83 1.46
CA GLU A 48 -16.58 -10.89 0.83
C GLU A 48 -15.91 -11.37 -0.46
N LEU A 49 -15.41 -10.46 -1.30
CA LEU A 49 -14.68 -10.81 -2.51
C LEU A 49 -13.44 -11.65 -2.21
N LEU A 50 -12.63 -11.26 -1.21
CA LEU A 50 -11.42 -11.99 -0.85
C LEU A 50 -11.73 -13.39 -0.30
N LEU A 51 -12.79 -13.51 0.52
CA LEU A 51 -13.26 -14.79 1.03
C LEU A 51 -13.75 -15.71 -0.10
N ASN A 52 -14.51 -15.17 -1.06
CA ASN A 52 -14.97 -15.92 -2.23
C ASN A 52 -13.80 -16.39 -3.10
N ARG A 53 -12.80 -15.53 -3.35
CA ARG A 53 -11.59 -15.91 -4.09
C ARG A 53 -10.81 -17.02 -3.38
N LEU A 54 -10.69 -16.94 -2.06
CA LEU A 54 -10.02 -17.95 -1.25
C LEU A 54 -10.77 -19.28 -1.27
N ALA A 55 -12.10 -19.26 -1.14
CA ALA A 55 -12.93 -20.46 -1.20
C ALA A 55 -12.83 -21.14 -2.57
N ASN A 56 -12.86 -20.36 -3.66
CA ASN A 56 -12.68 -20.87 -5.02
C ASN A 56 -11.30 -21.50 -5.18
N TYR A 57 -10.23 -20.81 -4.76
CA TYR A 57 -8.87 -21.34 -4.88
C TYR A 57 -8.65 -22.64 -4.07
N ARG A 58 -9.26 -22.74 -2.89
CA ARG A 58 -9.22 -23.97 -2.07
C ARG A 58 -9.96 -25.14 -2.73
N SER A 59 -10.97 -24.85 -3.52
CA SER A 59 -11.78 -25.86 -4.24
C SER A 59 -11.15 -26.25 -5.57
N ASP A 60 -10.54 -25.30 -6.27
CA ASP A 60 -9.82 -25.48 -7.53
C ASP A 60 -8.64 -24.50 -7.62
N GLN A 61 -7.41 -25.03 -7.59
CA GLN A 61 -6.21 -24.20 -7.71
C GLN A 61 -6.11 -23.50 -9.09
N GLY A 62 -6.77 -24.03 -10.12
CA GLY A 62 -6.88 -23.42 -11.45
C GLY A 62 -7.73 -22.16 -11.47
N SER A 63 -8.51 -21.89 -10.41
CA SER A 63 -9.30 -20.67 -10.25
C SER A 63 -8.46 -19.46 -9.84
N ALA A 64 -7.15 -19.60 -9.69
CA ALA A 64 -6.25 -18.51 -9.34
C ALA A 64 -6.23 -17.45 -10.46
N THR A 65 -6.39 -16.18 -10.08
CA THR A 65 -6.25 -15.07 -11.01
C THR A 65 -4.78 -14.71 -11.17
N ASP A 66 -4.33 -14.58 -12.41
CA ASP A 66 -3.01 -14.02 -12.72
C ASP A 66 -2.82 -12.63 -12.08
N TRP A 67 -1.62 -12.37 -11.58
CA TRP A 67 -1.32 -11.14 -10.84
C TRP A 67 -1.48 -9.88 -11.68
N ALA A 68 -1.07 -9.90 -12.96
CA ALA A 68 -1.19 -8.73 -13.83
C ALA A 68 -2.65 -8.39 -14.09
N LYS A 69 -3.50 -9.41 -14.30
CA LYS A 69 -4.94 -9.25 -14.46
C LYS A 69 -5.60 -8.70 -13.18
N LEU A 70 -5.25 -9.25 -12.02
CA LEU A 70 -5.76 -8.80 -10.73
C LEU A 70 -5.40 -7.33 -10.47
N LYS A 71 -4.14 -6.96 -10.72
CA LYS A 71 -3.66 -5.58 -10.53
C LYS A 71 -4.44 -4.59 -11.40
N GLN A 72 -4.71 -4.95 -12.65
CA GLN A 72 -5.50 -4.12 -13.56
C GLN A 72 -6.95 -3.98 -13.10
N GLU A 73 -7.58 -5.08 -12.67
CA GLU A 73 -8.95 -5.08 -12.12
C GLU A 73 -9.08 -4.16 -10.90
N VAL A 74 -8.15 -4.29 -9.95
CA VAL A 74 -8.10 -3.46 -8.74
C VAL A 74 -7.91 -1.99 -9.11
N HIS A 75 -6.96 -1.69 -10.01
CA HIS A 75 -6.73 -0.32 -10.47
C HIS A 75 -8.00 0.29 -11.07
N ASN A 76 -8.68 -0.42 -11.98
CA ASN A 76 -9.91 0.05 -12.60
C ASN A 76 -11.03 0.29 -11.57
N ARG A 77 -11.16 -0.58 -10.57
CA ARG A 77 -12.20 -0.47 -9.53
C ARG A 77 -12.05 0.78 -8.66
N TYR A 78 -10.81 1.15 -8.33
CA TYR A 78 -10.56 2.31 -7.46
C TYR A 78 -10.24 3.60 -8.21
N ALA A 79 -9.85 3.53 -9.50
CA ALA A 79 -9.63 4.71 -10.33
C ALA A 79 -10.91 5.53 -10.58
N GLY A 80 -12.09 4.90 -10.53
CA GLY A 80 -13.38 5.58 -10.70
C GLY A 80 -14.02 6.13 -9.42
N LYS A 81 -13.37 6.00 -8.25
CA LYS A 81 -13.89 6.50 -6.95
C LYS A 81 -13.25 7.84 -6.52
N SER A 82 -12.62 8.57 -7.44
CA SER A 82 -11.97 9.87 -7.19
C SER A 82 -12.87 11.05 -7.51
#